data_AF-A0A3B9ZLM8-F1
#
_entry.id   AF-A0A3B9ZLM8-F1
#
_cell.length_a   1.000
_cell.length_b   1.000
_cell.length_c   1.000
_cell.angle_alpha   90.00
_cell.angle_beta   90.00
_cell.angle_gamma   90.00
#
_symmetry.space_group_name_H-M   'P 1'
#
loop_
_entity.id
_entity.type
_entity.pdbx_description
1 polymer ?
#
loop_
_entity_poly.entity_id
_entity_poly.type
_entity_poly.pdbx_seq_one_letter_code
_entity_poly.pdbx_strand_id
1 'polypeptide(L)'
;MLNFQDFKNATTIGDKLIVLVDDVNESHSFGFTDSLSKVTYNMKMLDGFLNQVNIGELLANSKDGLTTLFPLGRYINILKMKKDKSAMSMMLLDFRIEYSTIDTNFNDLFSENVVMQFKKLKYEMEDLYEDEADCVILSTTLEPPQE
;
A
#
# COMPACT_ATOMS: atom_id res chain seq x y z
N MET A 1 -2.60 -22.67 -5.57
CA MET A 1 -1.29 -22.07 -5.92
C MET A 1 -1.52 -21.27 -7.19
N LEU A 2 -1.59 -19.94 -7.11
CA LEU A 2 -1.80 -19.07 -8.28
C LEU A 2 -0.49 -18.95 -9.06
N ASN A 3 -0.57 -19.07 -10.39
CA ASN A 3 0.58 -19.15 -11.29
C ASN A 3 0.99 -17.74 -11.74
N PHE A 4 2.28 -17.49 -11.94
CA PHE A 4 2.81 -16.22 -12.45
C PHE A 4 2.21 -15.81 -13.81
N GLN A 5 1.68 -16.79 -14.54
CA GLN A 5 0.95 -16.57 -15.78
C GLN A 5 -0.41 -15.88 -15.57
N ASP A 6 -1.05 -16.07 -14.41
CA ASP A 6 -2.31 -15.41 -14.06
C ASP A 6 -2.08 -13.91 -13.81
N PHE A 7 -0.90 -13.52 -13.31
CA PHE A 7 -0.49 -12.12 -13.13
C PHE A 7 -0.33 -11.35 -14.45
N LYS A 8 0.14 -12.02 -15.51
CA LYS A 8 0.26 -11.43 -16.86
C LYS A 8 -1.07 -11.33 -17.60
N ASN A 9 -2.04 -12.16 -17.23
CA ASN A 9 -3.33 -12.26 -17.90
C ASN A 9 -4.44 -11.43 -17.24
N ALA A 10 -4.20 -10.83 -16.06
CA ALA A 10 -5.11 -9.87 -15.44
C ALA A 10 -5.13 -8.56 -16.26
N THR A 11 -6.02 -8.49 -17.25
CA THR A 11 -6.16 -7.38 -18.20
C THR A 11 -6.97 -6.21 -17.66
N THR A 12 -7.69 -6.37 -16.56
CA THR A 12 -8.46 -5.31 -15.91
C THR A 12 -7.72 -4.87 -14.64
N ILE A 13 -7.52 -3.57 -14.45
CA ILE A 13 -6.69 -3.00 -13.36
C ILE A 13 -7.16 -3.47 -11.96
N GLY A 14 -8.45 -3.77 -11.78
CA GLY A 14 -8.98 -4.36 -10.54
C GLY A 14 -8.61 -5.82 -10.27
N ASP A 15 -8.34 -6.61 -11.33
CA ASP A 15 -8.09 -8.07 -11.22
C ASP A 15 -6.67 -8.38 -10.72
N LYS A 16 -5.78 -7.39 -10.64
CA LYS A 16 -4.46 -7.57 -10.04
C LYS A 16 -4.52 -7.46 -8.51
N LEU A 17 -5.49 -6.71 -7.98
CA LEU A 17 -5.64 -6.52 -6.54
C LEU A 17 -6.03 -7.81 -5.83
N ILE A 18 -6.94 -8.59 -6.42
CA ILE A 18 -7.37 -9.91 -5.91
C ILE A 18 -6.21 -10.91 -5.75
N VAL A 19 -5.08 -10.69 -6.42
CA VAL A 19 -3.88 -11.53 -6.28
C VAL A 19 -3.12 -11.18 -5.01
N LEU A 20 -3.13 -9.91 -4.62
CA LEU A 20 -2.35 -9.37 -3.51
C LEU A 20 -3.09 -9.50 -2.18
N VAL A 21 -4.42 -9.51 -2.19
CA VAL A 21 -5.25 -9.51 -0.97
C VAL A 21 -6.28 -10.65 -0.97
N ASP A 22 -6.92 -10.90 0.17
CA ASP A 22 -7.97 -11.92 0.30
C ASP A 22 -9.37 -11.30 0.15
N ASP A 23 -9.57 -10.10 0.69
CA ASP A 23 -10.83 -9.37 0.64
C ASP A 23 -10.69 -8.14 -0.25
N VAL A 24 -11.69 -7.90 -1.12
CA VAL A 24 -11.78 -6.72 -2.00
C VAL A 24 -13.21 -6.19 -1.97
N ASN A 25 -13.39 -4.87 -1.95
CA ASN A 25 -14.72 -4.27 -2.06
C ASN A 25 -15.24 -4.29 -3.50
N GLU A 26 -16.54 -4.12 -3.71
CA GLU A 26 -17.17 -4.23 -5.04
C GLU A 26 -16.59 -3.27 -6.08
N SER A 27 -16.16 -2.07 -5.66
CA SER A 27 -15.56 -1.06 -6.54
C SER A 27 -14.06 -1.27 -6.81
N HIS A 28 -13.44 -2.30 -6.23
CA HIS A 28 -11.99 -2.58 -6.30
C HIS A 28 -11.11 -1.39 -5.88
N SER A 29 -11.63 -0.53 -5.00
CA SER A 29 -10.94 0.63 -4.45
C SER A 29 -10.30 0.35 -3.08
N PHE A 30 -10.64 -0.78 -2.48
CA PHE A 30 -10.11 -1.24 -1.21
C PHE A 30 -9.86 -2.74 -1.27
N GLY A 31 -8.75 -3.18 -0.68
CA GLY A 31 -8.58 -4.58 -0.36
C GLY A 31 -7.66 -4.83 0.82
N PHE A 32 -7.77 -6.02 1.39
CA PHE A 32 -7.16 -6.38 2.66
C PHE A 32 -6.74 -7.85 2.72
N THR A 33 -5.59 -8.11 3.34
CA THR A 33 -5.16 -9.44 3.75
C THR A 33 -4.43 -9.37 5.08
N ASP A 34 -4.70 -10.32 5.97
CA ASP A 34 -3.91 -10.62 7.17
C ASP A 34 -3.25 -12.01 7.11
N SER A 35 -3.44 -12.73 5.99
CA SER A 35 -2.76 -14.00 5.72
C SER A 35 -1.25 -13.82 5.72
N LEU A 36 -0.60 -14.34 6.76
CA LEU A 36 0.85 -14.26 6.94
C LEU A 36 1.62 -14.80 5.71
N SER A 37 1.14 -15.89 5.13
CA SER A 37 1.74 -16.48 3.93
C SER A 37 1.64 -15.58 2.71
N LYS A 38 0.50 -14.92 2.52
CA LYS A 38 0.26 -14.04 1.37
C LYS A 38 1.06 -12.74 1.51
N VAL A 39 1.04 -12.13 2.70
CA VAL A 39 1.86 -10.95 2.97
C VAL A 39 3.36 -11.24 2.80
N THR A 40 3.84 -12.38 3.33
CA THR A 40 5.23 -12.81 3.12
C THR A 40 5.57 -12.98 1.65
N TYR A 41 4.67 -13.60 0.88
CA TYR A 41 4.86 -13.78 -0.57
C TYR A 41 4.94 -12.43 -1.29
N ASN A 42 4.00 -11.53 -1.03
CA ASN A 42 3.98 -10.20 -1.64
C ASN A 42 5.25 -9.39 -1.30
N MET A 43 5.69 -9.42 -0.04
CA MET A 43 6.94 -8.75 0.37
C MET A 43 8.14 -9.31 -0.39
N LYS A 44 8.23 -10.63 -0.56
CA LYS A 44 9.30 -11.27 -1.32
C LYS A 44 9.28 -10.87 -2.81
N MET A 45 8.09 -10.73 -3.38
CA MET A 45 7.90 -10.28 -4.76
C MET A 45 8.31 -8.81 -4.95
N LEU A 46 8.12 -7.98 -3.91
CA LEU A 46 8.43 -6.56 -3.92
C LEU A 46 9.83 -6.26 -3.36
N ASP A 47 10.65 -7.25 -3.01
CA ASP A 47 11.88 -7.08 -2.24
C ASP A 47 12.83 -6.02 -2.84
N GLY A 48 12.97 -5.98 -4.17
CA GLY A 48 13.78 -4.96 -4.85
C GLY A 48 13.30 -3.52 -4.63
N PHE A 49 11.98 -3.31 -4.60
CA PHE A 49 11.37 -2.02 -4.29
C PHE A 49 11.40 -1.75 -2.78
N LEU A 50 11.08 -2.74 -1.96
CA LEU A 50 11.06 -2.61 -0.50
C LEU A 50 12.44 -2.36 0.12
N ASN A 51 13.51 -2.81 -0.54
CA ASN A 51 14.88 -2.49 -0.16
C ASN A 51 15.20 -1.00 -0.36
N GLN A 52 14.56 -0.30 -1.30
CA GLN A 52 14.74 1.14 -1.46
C GLN A 52 14.09 1.94 -0.32
N VAL A 53 13.02 1.39 0.29
CA VAL A 53 12.32 1.98 1.44
C VAL A 53 12.81 1.44 2.79
N ASN A 54 13.91 0.67 2.82
CA ASN A 54 14.60 0.21 4.03
C ASN A 54 13.69 -0.44 5.10
N ILE A 55 12.65 -1.20 4.69
CA ILE A 55 11.68 -1.80 5.61
C ILE A 55 12.35 -2.67 6.69
N GLY A 56 13.41 -3.40 6.32
CA GLY A 56 14.15 -4.25 7.26
C GLY A 56 14.79 -3.46 8.40
N GLU A 57 15.39 -2.32 8.09
CA GLU A 57 16.00 -1.43 9.08
C GLU A 57 14.93 -0.77 9.95
N LEU A 58 13.85 -0.28 9.33
CA LEU A 58 12.72 0.33 10.04
C LEU A 58 12.08 -0.65 11.04
N LEU A 59 11.92 -1.92 10.66
CA LEU A 59 11.41 -2.96 11.56
C LEU A 59 12.39 -3.27 12.70
N ALA A 60 13.70 -3.35 12.41
CA ALA A 60 14.71 -3.67 13.41
C ALA A 60 14.77 -2.59 14.52
N ASN A 61 14.63 -1.33 14.12
CA ASN A 61 14.64 -0.16 15.01
C ASN A 61 13.30 0.08 15.72
N SER A 62 12.23 -0.62 15.33
CA SER A 62 10.93 -0.46 15.95
C SER A 62 10.82 -1.19 17.29
N LYS A 63 9.96 -0.69 18.18
CA LYS A 63 9.71 -1.31 19.49
C LYS A 63 8.79 -2.53 19.39
N ASP A 64 7.60 -2.32 18.82
CA ASP A 64 6.50 -3.29 18.83
C ASP A 64 6.13 -3.82 17.43
N GLY A 65 6.51 -3.08 16.39
CA GLY A 65 6.17 -3.38 15.01
C GLY A 65 6.34 -2.18 14.10
N LEU A 66 6.05 -2.36 12.83
CA LEU A 66 6.15 -1.33 11.79
C LEU A 66 4.76 -1.15 11.17
N THR A 67 4.35 0.10 11.00
CA THR A 67 3.32 0.49 10.03
C THR A 67 3.99 1.39 9.03
N THR A 68 3.98 1.02 7.76
CA THR A 68 4.62 1.77 6.68
C THR A 68 3.70 1.85 5.48
N LEU A 69 3.85 2.92 4.70
CA LEU A 69 3.02 3.22 3.55
C LEU A 69 3.90 3.38 2.32
N PHE A 70 3.46 2.84 1.19
CA PHE A 70 4.16 2.98 -0.08
C PHE A 70 3.20 2.81 -1.26
N PRO A 71 3.47 3.44 -2.41
CA PRO A 71 2.65 3.27 -3.61
C PRO A 71 2.86 1.89 -4.24
N LEU A 72 1.82 1.36 -4.87
CA LEU A 72 1.85 0.17 -5.70
C LEU A 72 0.81 0.30 -6.82
N GLY A 73 1.24 0.76 -8.00
CA GLY A 73 0.32 1.16 -9.08
C GLY A 73 -0.59 2.30 -8.61
N ARG A 74 -1.90 2.19 -8.84
CA ARG A 74 -2.90 3.16 -8.34
C ARG A 74 -3.22 3.06 -6.84
N TYR A 75 -2.55 2.19 -6.10
CA TYR A 75 -2.90 1.94 -4.71
C TYR A 75 -1.83 2.47 -3.77
N ILE A 76 -2.25 3.05 -2.66
CA ILE A 76 -1.40 3.27 -1.48
C ILE A 76 -1.53 2.01 -0.62
N ASN A 77 -0.42 1.31 -0.44
CA ASN A 77 -0.31 0.15 0.40
C ASN A 77 -0.01 0.59 1.84
N ILE A 78 -0.75 0.06 2.81
CA ILE A 78 -0.44 0.16 4.24
C ILE A 78 -0.04 -1.23 4.72
N LEU A 79 1.26 -1.39 4.99
CA LEU A 79 1.82 -2.62 5.53
C LEU A 79 1.98 -2.49 7.04
N LYS A 80 1.33 -3.38 7.79
CA LYS A 80 1.50 -3.54 9.23
C LYS A 80 2.22 -4.85 9.52
N MET A 81 3.24 -4.82 10.35
CA MET A 81 4.01 -6.00 10.73
C MET A 81 4.45 -5.90 12.18
N LYS A 82 4.21 -6.94 12.98
CA LYS A 82 4.81 -7.04 14.32
C LYS A 82 6.31 -7.26 14.23
N LYS A 83 7.05 -6.83 15.26
CA LYS A 83 8.51 -6.99 15.32
C LYS A 83 8.97 -8.45 15.20
N ASP A 84 8.23 -9.36 15.83
CA ASP A 84 8.45 -10.81 15.78
C ASP A 84 7.92 -11.46 14.49
N LYS A 85 7.29 -10.68 13.61
CA LYS A 85 6.60 -11.14 12.39
C LYS A 85 5.51 -12.18 12.64
N SER A 86 4.97 -12.26 13.87
CA SER A 86 3.90 -13.21 14.19
C SER A 86 2.56 -12.82 13.57
N ALA A 87 2.40 -11.53 13.24
CA ALA A 87 1.22 -10.99 12.59
C ALA A 87 1.64 -9.93 11.58
N MET A 88 1.04 -10.00 10.40
CA MET A 88 1.23 -9.03 9.33
C MET A 88 -0.10 -8.79 8.63
N SER A 89 -0.33 -7.57 8.18
CA SER A 89 -1.45 -7.26 7.31
C SER A 89 -1.06 -6.24 6.26
N MET A 90 -1.75 -6.32 5.13
CA MET A 90 -1.56 -5.45 3.98
C MET A 90 -2.92 -4.94 3.56
N MET A 91 -3.04 -3.62 3.51
CA MET A 91 -4.25 -2.93 3.06
C MET A 91 -3.89 -2.11 1.83
N LEU A 92 -4.68 -2.22 0.76
CA LEU A 92 -4.51 -1.43 -0.46
C LEU A 92 -5.71 -0.53 -0.61
N LEU A 93 -5.43 0.75 -0.80
CA LEU A 93 -6.43 1.81 -0.92
C LEU A 93 -6.16 2.58 -2.20
N ASP A 94 -7.17 2.73 -3.05
CA ASP A 94 -7.04 3.54 -4.25
C ASP A 94 -6.72 4.98 -3.84
N PHE A 95 -5.66 5.57 -4.40
CA PHE A 95 -5.26 6.93 -4.04
C PHE A 95 -6.34 7.95 -4.40
N ARG A 96 -7.27 7.63 -5.31
CA ARG A 96 -8.37 8.49 -5.76
C ARG A 96 -9.50 8.61 -4.74
N ILE A 97 -9.41 7.94 -3.60
CA ILE A 97 -10.35 8.14 -2.50
C ILE A 97 -10.42 9.63 -2.11
N GLU A 98 -11.64 10.13 -1.89
CA GLU A 98 -11.86 11.53 -1.51
C GLU A 98 -11.23 11.84 -0.15
N TYR A 99 -10.61 13.03 -0.01
CA TYR A 99 -10.00 13.46 1.26
C TYR A 99 -10.99 13.46 2.42
N SER A 100 -12.25 13.82 2.16
CA SER A 100 -13.33 13.77 3.17
C SER A 100 -13.58 12.36 3.70
N THR A 101 -13.41 11.34 2.86
CA THR A 101 -13.55 9.93 3.26
C THR A 101 -12.37 9.50 4.13
N ILE A 102 -11.17 9.97 3.82
CA ILE A 102 -9.97 9.76 4.66
C ILE A 102 -10.21 10.38 6.04
N ASP A 103 -10.63 11.65 6.10
CA ASP A 103 -10.82 12.36 7.36
C ASP A 103 -11.93 11.80 8.23
N THR A 104 -12.96 11.20 7.62
CA THR A 104 -14.08 10.63 8.37
C THR A 104 -13.81 9.19 8.80
N ASN A 105 -13.25 8.36 7.91
CA ASN A 105 -13.21 6.91 8.11
C ASN A 105 -11.84 6.38 8.51
N PHE A 106 -10.74 7.09 8.23
CA PHE A 106 -9.40 6.59 8.57
C PHE A 106 -8.96 6.99 9.98
N ASN A 107 -9.46 8.11 10.50
CA ASN A 107 -9.09 8.58 11.83
C ASN A 107 -9.48 7.60 12.95
N ASP A 108 -10.49 6.75 12.73
CA ASP A 108 -10.88 5.69 13.66
C ASP A 108 -10.01 4.42 13.54
N LEU A 109 -9.35 4.22 12.40
CA LEU A 109 -8.63 2.99 12.05
C LEU A 109 -7.10 3.14 12.13
N PHE A 110 -6.60 4.37 12.06
CA PHE A 110 -5.19 4.70 11.94
C PHE A 110 -4.82 5.90 12.82
N SER A 111 -3.55 5.96 13.22
CA SER A 111 -3.04 7.13 13.92
C SER A 111 -2.94 8.33 12.99
N GLU A 112 -2.99 9.54 13.55
CA GLU A 112 -2.84 10.81 12.81
C GLU A 112 -1.59 10.81 11.90
N ASN A 113 -0.48 10.23 12.37
CA ASN A 113 0.74 10.13 11.57
C ASN A 113 0.55 9.27 10.30
N VAL A 114 -0.20 8.16 10.39
CA VAL A 114 -0.50 7.33 9.22
C VAL A 114 -1.42 8.06 8.25
N VAL A 115 -2.42 8.77 8.78
CA VAL A 115 -3.34 9.57 7.96
C VAL A 115 -2.59 10.69 7.23
N MET A 116 -1.71 11.41 7.92
CA MET A 116 -0.86 12.45 7.33
C MET A 116 0.06 11.89 6.24
N GLN A 117 0.70 10.74 6.47
CA GLN A 117 1.54 10.10 5.45
C GLN A 117 0.72 9.64 4.24
N PHE A 118 -0.48 9.13 4.45
CA PHE A 118 -1.38 8.75 3.37
C PHE A 118 -1.74 9.95 2.51
N LYS A 119 -2.16 11.07 3.13
CA LYS A 119 -2.48 12.32 2.42
C LYS A 119 -1.30 12.84 1.61
N LYS A 120 -0.09 12.79 2.19
CA LYS A 120 1.14 13.18 1.49
C LYS A 120 1.38 12.29 0.24
N LEU A 121 1.31 10.98 0.39
CA LEU A 121 1.49 10.05 -0.73
C LEU A 121 0.41 10.24 -1.80
N LYS A 122 -0.84 10.45 -1.39
CA LYS A 122 -1.95 10.75 -2.32
C LYS A 122 -1.64 11.97 -3.16
N TYR A 123 -1.23 13.07 -2.53
CA TYR A 123 -0.85 14.29 -3.23
C TYR A 123 0.28 14.04 -4.25
N GLU A 124 1.34 13.35 -3.85
CA GLU A 124 2.44 13.02 -4.77
C GLU A 124 1.99 12.11 -5.93
N MET A 125 1.08 11.17 -5.68
CA MET A 125 0.51 10.31 -6.71
C MET A 125 -0.44 11.04 -7.65
N GLU A 126 -1.18 12.06 -7.18
CA GLU A 126 -2.04 12.89 -8.02
C GLU A 126 -1.25 13.64 -9.09
N ASP A 127 -0.02 14.06 -8.77
CA ASP A 127 0.88 14.75 -9.70
C ASP A 127 1.63 13.81 -10.65
N LEU A 128 1.91 12.57 -10.22
CA LEU A 128 2.85 11.66 -10.89
C LEU A 128 2.22 10.42 -11.52
N TYR A 129 0.98 10.04 -11.15
CA TYR A 129 0.35 8.82 -11.65
C TYR A 129 -0.25 9.02 -13.05
N GLU A 130 0.21 8.22 -14.00
CA GLU A 130 -0.38 8.11 -15.33
C GLU A 130 -1.06 6.74 -15.49
N ASP A 131 -2.37 6.74 -15.80
CA ASP A 131 -3.17 5.51 -16.00
C ASP A 131 -2.58 4.57 -17.06
N GLU A 132 -1.92 5.14 -18.08
CA GLU A 132 -1.30 4.40 -19.18
C GLU A 132 -0.01 3.69 -18.77
N ALA A 133 0.68 4.20 -17.74
CA ALA A 133 1.94 3.65 -17.24
C ALA A 133 1.74 2.62 -16.13
N ASP A 134 0.65 2.72 -15.35
CA ASP A 134 0.35 1.89 -14.16
C ASP A 134 1.54 1.71 -13.21
N CYS A 135 2.45 2.69 -13.20
CA CYS A 135 3.62 2.73 -12.35
C CYS A 135 3.89 4.16 -11.89
N VAL A 136 4.17 4.32 -10.59
CA VAL A 136 4.61 5.59 -10.02
C VAL A 136 6.03 5.41 -9.51
N ILE A 137 6.93 6.28 -9.96
CA ILE A 137 8.24 6.46 -9.36
C ILE A 137 8.14 7.74 -8.53
N LEU A 138 8.02 7.62 -7.20
CA LEU A 138 7.95 8.79 -6.33
C LEU A 138 9.32 9.45 -6.17
N SER A 139 9.37 10.77 -6.38
CA SER A 139 10.52 11.61 -6.04
C SER A 139 10.46 12.02 -4.57
N THR A 140 11.58 11.95 -3.85
CA THR A 140 11.68 12.28 -2.41
C THR A 140 11.60 13.77 -2.07
N THR A 141 11.25 14.65 -3.02
CA THR A 141 11.47 16.11 -2.90
C THR A 141 10.20 16.97 -2.96
N LEU A 142 9.01 16.39 -2.97
CA LEU A 142 7.76 17.17 -3.06
C LEU A 142 7.23 17.52 -1.66
N GLU A 143 6.85 18.79 -1.48
CA GLU A 143 6.18 19.29 -0.28
C GLU A 143 4.66 19.35 -0.52
N PRO A 144 3.84 18.94 0.48
CA PRO A 144 2.39 19.00 0.36
C PRO A 144 1.87 20.46 0.35
N PRO A 145 0.68 20.71 -0.23
CA PRO A 145 0.08 22.04 -0.27
C PRO A 145 -0.28 22.48 1.15
N GLN A 146 0.00 23.74 1.47
CA GLN A 146 -0.39 24.35 2.74
C GLN A 146 -1.82 24.88 2.60
N GLU A 147 -2.71 24.46 3.51
CA GLU A 147 -4.07 25.01 3.66
C GLU A 147 -4.07 26.47 4.10
#